data_AF-A0A7S1VE22-F1
#
_entry.id   AF-A0A7S1VE22-F1
#
_cell.length_a   1.000
_cell.length_b   1.000
_cell.length_c   1.000
_cell.angle_alpha   90.00
_cell.angle_beta   90.00
_cell.angle_gamma   90.00
#
_symmetry.space_group_name_H-M   'P 1'
#
loop_
_entity.id
_entity.type
_entity.pdbx_description
1 polymer ?
#
loop_
_entity_poly.entity_id
_entity_poly.type
_entity_poly.pdbx_seq_one_letter_code
_entity_poly.pdbx_strand_id
1 'polypeptide(L)'
;ASCWLFGVAEYANRLFVPRILLEGGIEGSVVTELTNPVDNDILASIVGFFAPCVSAPWFEEILYRGYLLPALAMFMPLKAAVFFSGIIFSLTHMNWPGFIPLMMLGWTWATLYSMCGNLLVTILIHVMW
;
A
#
# COMPACT_ATOMS: atom_id res chain seq x y z
N ALA A 1 -10.19 5.83 -14.21
CA ALA A 1 -9.17 4.77 -14.41
C ALA A 1 -8.94 3.97 -13.13
N SER A 2 -8.80 4.60 -11.96
CA SER A 2 -8.60 3.94 -10.66
C SER A 2 -9.70 2.93 -10.30
N CYS A 3 -10.99 3.30 -10.39
CA CYS A 3 -12.10 2.40 -9.99
C CYS A 3 -12.15 1.09 -10.79
N TRP A 4 -11.77 1.12 -12.07
CA TRP A 4 -11.72 -0.07 -12.91
C TRP A 4 -10.57 -1.00 -12.52
N LEU A 5 -9.38 -0.44 -12.24
CA LEU A 5 -8.23 -1.23 -11.76
C LEU A 5 -8.54 -1.90 -10.42
N PHE A 6 -9.15 -1.16 -9.49
CA PHE A 6 -9.58 -1.72 -8.20
C PHE A 6 -10.70 -2.75 -8.35
N GLY A 7 -11.66 -2.55 -9.25
CA GLY A 7 -12.69 -3.54 -9.53
C GLY A 7 -12.13 -4.85 -10.09
N VAL A 8 -11.13 -4.76 -10.98
CA VAL A 8 -10.40 -5.94 -11.49
C VAL A 8 -9.57 -6.60 -10.39
N ALA A 9 -8.86 -5.80 -9.57
CA ALA A 9 -8.09 -6.30 -8.43
C ALA A 9 -8.96 -7.09 -7.47
N GLU A 10 -10.12 -6.52 -7.11
CA GLU A 10 -11.09 -7.11 -6.19
C GLU A 10 -11.75 -8.37 -6.77
N TYR A 11 -12.08 -8.35 -8.06
CA TYR A 11 -12.58 -9.53 -8.74
C TYR A 11 -11.54 -10.67 -8.74
N ALA A 12 -10.29 -10.38 -9.09
CA ALA A 12 -9.20 -11.36 -9.04
C ALA A 12 -8.97 -11.86 -7.61
N ASN A 13 -9.05 -10.97 -6.61
CA ASN A 13 -8.89 -11.31 -5.21
C ASN A 13 -9.90 -12.37 -4.76
N ARG A 14 -11.17 -12.23 -5.18
CA ARG A 14 -12.24 -13.21 -4.90
C ARG A 14 -12.07 -14.54 -5.61
N LEU A 15 -11.32 -14.59 -6.72
CA LEU A 15 -11.06 -15.82 -7.48
C LEU A 15 -9.87 -16.60 -6.90
N PHE A 16 -8.79 -15.90 -6.55
CA PHE A 16 -7.52 -16.52 -6.21
C PHE A 16 -7.29 -16.67 -4.70
N VAL A 17 -7.86 -15.78 -3.88
CA VAL A 17 -7.72 -15.87 -2.42
C VAL A 17 -8.83 -16.75 -1.85
N PRO A 18 -8.49 -17.83 -1.12
CA PRO A 18 -9.48 -18.69 -0.46
C PRO A 18 -10.44 -17.89 0.43
N ARG A 19 -11.74 -18.21 0.36
CA ARG A 19 -12.80 -17.51 1.13
C ARG A 19 -12.51 -17.44 2.63
N ILE A 20 -11.91 -18.48 3.20
CA ILE A 20 -11.52 -18.53 4.62
C ILE A 20 -10.56 -17.39 5.01
N LEU A 21 -9.67 -16.97 4.10
CA LEU A 21 -8.73 -15.86 4.33
C LEU A 21 -9.40 -14.50 4.11
N LEU A 22 -10.46 -14.43 3.31
CA LEU A 22 -11.23 -13.21 3.06
C LEU A 22 -12.12 -12.85 4.26
N GLU A 23 -12.64 -13.85 4.98
CA GLU A 23 -13.56 -13.66 6.10
C GLU A 23 -12.85 -13.29 7.42
N GLY A 24 -11.56 -13.59 7.57
CA GLY A 24 -10.78 -13.31 8.80
C GLY A 24 -10.16 -11.91 8.91
N GLY A 25 -10.44 -10.99 7.98
CA GLY A 25 -9.58 -9.82 7.74
C GLY A 25 -9.93 -8.50 8.41
N ILE A 26 -10.94 -8.41 9.28
CA ILE A 26 -11.48 -7.08 9.71
C ILE A 26 -11.59 -6.91 11.23
N GLU A 27 -11.42 -7.95 12.05
CA GLU A 27 -11.50 -7.79 13.51
C GLU A 27 -10.21 -7.20 14.11
N GLY A 28 -10.28 -5.97 14.62
CA GLY A 28 -9.25 -5.42 15.54
C GLY A 28 -8.01 -4.79 14.91
N SER A 29 -8.09 -4.19 13.71
CA SER A 29 -6.95 -3.45 13.14
C SER A 29 -6.56 -2.27 14.05
N VAL A 30 -5.26 -2.15 14.33
CA VAL A 30 -4.68 -1.03 15.11
C VAL A 30 -5.06 0.32 14.49
N VAL A 31 -5.17 0.41 13.16
CA VAL A 31 -5.61 1.64 12.50
C VAL A 31 -7.06 1.96 12.85
N THR A 32 -7.95 0.96 12.86
CA THR A 32 -9.36 1.16 13.22
C THR A 32 -9.50 1.63 14.66
N GLU A 33 -8.75 1.03 15.59
CA GLU A 33 -8.69 1.47 16.99
C GLU A 33 -8.14 2.90 17.13
N LEU A 34 -7.11 3.25 16.37
CA LEU A 34 -6.53 4.59 16.36
C LEU A 34 -7.47 5.65 15.77
N THR A 35 -8.28 5.29 14.77
CA THR A 35 -9.24 6.21 14.13
C THR A 35 -10.56 6.38 14.91
N ASN A 36 -10.82 5.55 15.92
CA ASN A 36 -12.02 5.61 16.74
C ASN A 36 -11.67 5.61 18.25
N PRO A 37 -11.00 6.67 18.75
CA PRO A 37 -10.54 6.71 20.13
C PRO A 37 -11.70 6.76 21.13
N VAL A 38 -11.51 6.08 22.26
CA VAL A 38 -12.42 6.12 23.41
C VAL A 38 -12.57 7.56 23.91
N ASP A 39 -13.78 7.94 24.30
CA ASP A 39 -14.13 9.27 24.85
C ASP A 39 -13.96 10.47 23.90
N ASN A 40 -13.80 10.25 22.58
CA ASN A 40 -13.56 11.31 21.58
C ASN A 40 -12.31 12.17 21.90
N ASP A 41 -11.24 11.54 22.40
CA ASP A 41 -9.99 12.25 22.66
C ASP A 41 -9.42 12.85 21.35
N ILE A 42 -9.28 14.19 21.34
CA ILE A 42 -8.83 14.95 20.17
C ILE A 42 -7.37 14.64 19.83
N LEU A 43 -6.52 14.46 20.84
CA LEU A 43 -5.10 14.17 20.61
C LEU A 43 -4.95 12.77 20.01
N ALA A 44 -5.66 11.79 20.55
CA ALA A 44 -5.69 10.44 20.00
C ALA A 44 -6.23 10.44 18.54
N SER A 45 -7.26 11.23 18.25
CA SER A 45 -7.80 11.38 16.90
C SER A 45 -6.78 11.98 15.92
N ILE A 46 -6.04 13.01 16.35
CA ILE A 46 -4.97 13.63 15.52
C ILE A 46 -3.87 12.62 15.22
N VAL A 47 -3.43 11.86 16.24
CA VAL A 47 -2.41 10.82 16.06
C VAL A 47 -2.92 9.71 15.13
N GLY A 48 -4.16 9.27 15.33
CA GLY A 48 -4.80 8.23 14.52
C GLY A 48 -5.06 8.63 13.08
N PHE A 49 -5.15 9.92 12.78
CA PHE A 49 -5.13 10.44 11.41
C PHE A 49 -3.71 10.54 10.86
N PHE A 50 -2.81 11.21 11.58
CA PHE A 50 -1.47 11.54 11.05
C PHE A 50 -0.61 10.31 10.81
N ALA A 51 -0.69 9.31 11.70
CA ALA A 51 0.12 8.10 11.60
C ALA A 51 -0.12 7.33 10.29
N PRO A 52 -1.35 6.84 10.00
CA PRO A 52 -1.62 6.09 8.77
C PRO A 52 -1.72 6.96 7.51
N CYS A 53 -2.17 8.22 7.60
CA CYS A 53 -2.41 9.04 6.40
C CYS A 53 -1.19 9.85 5.94
N VAL A 54 -0.24 10.15 6.84
CA VAL A 54 0.92 11.00 6.49
C VAL A 54 2.23 10.27 6.75
N SER A 55 2.43 9.77 7.97
CA SER A 55 3.71 9.18 8.33
C SER A 55 3.95 7.86 7.59
N ALA A 56 2.96 6.97 7.52
CA ALA A 56 3.11 5.69 6.84
C ALA A 56 3.41 5.83 5.34
N PRO A 57 2.64 6.61 4.54
CA PRO A 57 2.97 6.82 3.12
C PRO A 57 4.37 7.40 2.90
N TRP A 58 4.81 8.32 3.77
CA TRP A 58 6.15 8.89 3.69
C TRP A 58 7.24 7.83 3.86
N PHE A 59 7.15 7.01 4.91
CA PHE A 59 8.11 5.93 5.16
C PHE A 59 8.05 4.84 4.10
N GLU A 60 6.85 4.47 3.67
CA GLU A 60 6.66 3.45 2.64
C GLU A 60 7.29 3.86 1.33
N GLU A 61 7.03 5.08 0.84
CA GLU A 61 7.64 5.52 -0.43
C GLU A 61 9.17 5.59 -0.33
N ILE A 62 9.74 6.08 0.78
CA ILE A 62 11.20 6.07 0.98
C ILE A 62 11.74 4.63 0.93
N LEU A 63 11.13 3.70 1.64
CA LEU A 63 11.60 2.32 1.71
C LEU A 63 11.44 1.59 0.37
N TYR A 64 10.27 1.68 -0.26
CA TYR A 64 9.97 0.89 -1.45
C TYR A 64 10.49 1.55 -2.74
N ARG A 65 10.38 2.88 -2.88
CA ARG A 65 10.75 3.59 -4.12
C ARG A 65 12.13 4.23 -4.00
N GLY A 66 12.46 4.76 -2.83
CA GLY A 66 13.78 5.31 -2.55
C GLY A 66 14.89 4.26 -2.39
N TYR A 67 14.55 3.05 -1.90
CA TYR A 67 15.54 2.00 -1.62
C TYR A 67 15.30 0.69 -2.36
N LEU A 68 14.18 -0.01 -2.11
CA LEU A 68 13.97 -1.37 -2.62
C LEU A 68 13.97 -1.44 -4.14
N LEU A 69 13.20 -0.59 -4.81
CA LEU A 69 13.09 -0.58 -6.27
C LEU A 69 14.44 -0.31 -6.95
N PRO A 70 15.21 0.74 -6.59
CA PRO A 70 16.58 0.92 -7.07
C PRO A 70 17.47 -0.28 -6.78
N ALA A 71 17.38 -0.87 -5.58
CA ALA A 71 18.18 -2.02 -5.20
C ALA A 71 17.89 -3.24 -6.08
N LEU A 72 16.62 -3.54 -6.36
CA LEU A 72 16.23 -4.60 -7.29
C LEU A 72 16.73 -4.29 -8.71
N ALA A 73 16.63 -3.05 -9.17
CA ALA A 73 17.07 -2.63 -10.50
C ALA A 73 18.58 -2.77 -10.73
N MET A 74 19.39 -2.95 -9.67
CA MET A 74 20.81 -3.30 -9.80
C MET A 74 21.03 -4.75 -10.27
N PHE A 75 20.07 -5.65 -10.04
CA PHE A 75 20.21 -7.08 -10.30
C PHE A 75 19.28 -7.61 -11.40
N MET A 76 18.28 -6.84 -11.83
CA MET A 76 17.31 -7.25 -12.84
C MET A 76 16.80 -6.07 -13.67
N PRO A 77 16.19 -6.32 -14.85
CA PRO A 77 15.60 -5.25 -15.66
C PRO A 77 14.54 -4.46 -14.89
N LEU A 78 14.43 -3.15 -15.15
CA LEU A 78 13.50 -2.25 -14.46
C LEU A 78 12.06 -2.77 -14.39
N LYS A 79 11.55 -3.38 -15.47
CA LYS A 79 10.20 -3.96 -15.50
C LYS A 79 10.03 -5.10 -14.48
N ALA A 80 11.05 -5.95 -14.33
CA ALA A 80 11.06 -7.00 -13.33
C ALA A 80 11.19 -6.41 -11.92
N ALA A 81 12.04 -5.39 -11.73
CA ALA A 81 12.19 -4.70 -10.45
C ALA A 81 10.87 -4.06 -9.98
N VAL A 82 10.13 -3.40 -10.87
CA VAL A 82 8.79 -2.86 -10.59
C VAL A 82 7.81 -3.98 -10.20
N PHE A 83 7.80 -5.08 -10.95
CA PHE A 83 6.93 -6.22 -10.68
C PHE A 83 7.19 -6.83 -9.28
N PHE A 84 8.45 -7.15 -8.96
CA PHE A 84 8.78 -7.73 -7.66
C PHE A 84 8.63 -6.72 -6.50
N SER A 85 8.92 -5.45 -6.72
CA SER A 85 8.73 -4.40 -5.71
C SER A 85 7.26 -4.30 -5.26
N GLY A 86 6.30 -4.39 -6.19
CA GLY A 86 4.87 -4.36 -5.82
C GLY A 86 4.39 -5.62 -5.08
N ILE A 87 4.95 -6.79 -5.41
CA ILE A 87 4.66 -8.02 -4.68
C ILE A 87 5.20 -7.93 -3.25
N ILE A 88 6.46 -7.52 -3.08
CA ILE A 88 7.08 -7.36 -1.77
C ILE A 88 6.31 -6.34 -0.92
N PHE A 89 5.94 -5.20 -1.52
CA PHE A 89 5.08 -4.20 -0.87
C PHE A 89 3.78 -4.81 -0.33
N SER A 90 3.10 -5.64 -1.12
CA SER A 90 1.86 -6.27 -0.66
C SER A 90 2.07 -7.32 0.43
N LEU A 91 3.13 -8.14 0.32
CA LEU A 91 3.44 -9.19 1.30
C LEU A 91 3.72 -8.63 2.70
N THR A 92 4.40 -7.48 2.80
CA THR A 92 4.76 -6.87 4.10
C THR A 92 3.56 -6.32 4.86
N HIS A 93 2.41 -6.12 4.21
CA HIS A 93 1.18 -5.71 4.87
C HIS A 93 0.49 -6.87 5.60
N MET A 94 0.87 -8.13 5.33
CA MET A 94 0.31 -9.32 5.96
C MET A 94 -1.22 -9.41 5.90
N ASN A 95 -1.83 -8.73 4.92
CA ASN A 95 -3.26 -8.65 4.72
C ASN A 95 -3.65 -9.47 3.49
N TRP A 96 -4.04 -10.72 3.70
CA TRP A 96 -4.44 -11.62 2.61
C TRP A 96 -5.62 -11.09 1.79
N PRO A 97 -6.74 -10.61 2.39
CA PRO A 97 -7.77 -9.91 1.63
C PRO A 97 -7.26 -8.67 0.91
N GLY A 98 -6.27 -7.96 1.45
CA GLY A 98 -5.66 -6.80 0.80
C GLY A 98 -4.65 -7.13 -0.29
N PHE A 99 -4.25 -8.40 -0.45
CA PHE A 99 -3.00 -8.73 -1.16
C PHE A 99 -3.00 -8.28 -2.62
N ILE A 100 -4.02 -8.66 -3.40
CA ILE A 100 -4.07 -8.28 -4.83
C ILE A 100 -4.27 -6.76 -5.01
N PRO A 101 -5.20 -6.10 -4.29
CA PRO A 101 -5.34 -4.64 -4.34
C PRO A 101 -4.04 -3.89 -3.98
N LEU A 102 -3.38 -4.26 -2.88
CA LEU A 102 -2.13 -3.63 -2.44
C LEU A 102 -0.98 -3.87 -3.42
N MET A 103 -0.91 -5.05 -4.04
CA MET A 103 0.08 -5.34 -5.08
C MET A 103 -0.10 -4.42 -6.30
N MET A 104 -1.34 -4.20 -6.73
CA MET A 104 -1.64 -3.32 -7.87
C MET A 104 -1.35 -1.85 -7.55
N LEU A 105 -1.63 -1.39 -6.34
CA LEU A 105 -1.19 -0.08 -5.84
C LEU A 105 0.34 0.03 -5.83
N GLY A 106 1.00 -0.99 -5.29
CA GLY A 106 2.44 -1.17 -5.29
C GLY A 106 3.07 -0.95 -6.67
N TRP A 107 2.54 -1.62 -7.69
CA TRP A 107 2.95 -1.47 -9.09
C TRP A 107 2.64 -0.09 -9.66
N THR A 108 1.49 0.49 -9.30
CA THR A 108 1.08 1.80 -9.81
C THR A 108 2.06 2.88 -9.36
N TRP A 109 2.35 2.96 -8.06
CA TRP A 109 3.32 3.93 -7.54
C TRP A 109 4.76 3.64 -7.98
N ALA A 110 5.17 2.37 -8.06
CA ALA A 110 6.50 2.02 -8.58
C ALA A 110 6.66 2.44 -10.06
N THR A 111 5.61 2.25 -10.87
CA THR A 111 5.60 2.70 -12.27
C THR A 111 5.65 4.22 -12.35
N LEU A 112 4.82 4.93 -11.58
CA LEU A 112 4.82 6.41 -11.54
C LEU A 112 6.19 6.95 -11.15
N TYR A 113 6.79 6.43 -10.09
CA TYR A 113 8.14 6.81 -9.67
C TYR A 113 9.17 6.54 -10.77
N SER A 114 9.13 5.38 -11.42
CA SER A 114 10.05 5.03 -12.50
C SER A 114 9.94 5.96 -13.73
N MET A 115 8.79 6.60 -13.91
CA MET A 115 8.54 7.55 -15.00
C MET A 115 8.94 8.99 -14.61
N CYS A 116 8.65 9.43 -13.37
CA CYS A 116 8.88 10.81 -12.96
C CYS A 116 10.24 11.04 -12.30
N GLY A 117 10.87 10.01 -11.73
CA GLY A 117 12.11 10.10 -10.97
C GLY A 117 12.02 10.96 -9.70
N ASN A 118 10.80 11.30 -9.25
CA ASN A 118 10.57 12.21 -8.14
C ASN A 118 9.76 11.53 -7.03
N LEU A 119 10.42 11.28 -5.90
CA LEU A 119 9.82 10.62 -4.75
C LEU A 119 8.71 11.44 -4.10
N LEU A 120 8.80 12.77 -4.13
CA LEU A 120 7.78 13.63 -3.55
C LEU A 120 6.45 13.49 -4.28
N VAL A 121 6.48 13.24 -5.59
CA VAL A 121 5.25 13.04 -6.38
C VAL A 121 4.51 11.79 -5.91
N THR A 122 5.20 10.67 -5.72
CA THR A 122 4.56 9.44 -5.23
C THR A 122 4.13 9.56 -3.77
N ILE A 123 4.91 10.22 -2.91
CA ILE A 123 4.53 10.50 -1.53
C ILE A 123 3.21 11.28 -1.47
N LEU A 124 3.10 12.39 -2.22
CA LEU A 124 1.90 13.22 -2.20
C LEU A 124 0.68 12.47 -2.74
N ILE A 125 0.84 11.69 -3.81
CA ILE A 125 -0.24 10.87 -4.36
C ILE A 125 -0.67 9.79 -3.35
N HIS A 126 0.27 9.19 -2.63
CA HIS A 126 -0.02 8.16 -1.63
C HIS A 126 -0.71 8.76 -0.39
N VAL A 127 -0.26 9.91 0.13
CA VAL A 127 -0.93 10.62 1.23
C VAL A 127 -2.37 11.03 0.89
N MET A 128 -2.65 11.30 -0.39
CA MET A 128 -3.98 11.68 -0.87
C MET A 128 -4.92 10.49 -1.13
N TRP A 129 -4.42 9.25 -1.05
CA TRP A 129 -5.18 8.03 -1.29
C TRP A 129 -5.76 7.50 0.02
#